data_AF-A0A6B0X7N0-F1
#
_entry.id   AF-A0A6B0X7N0-F1
#
_cell.length_a   1.000
_cell.length_b   1.000
_cell.length_c   1.000
_cell.angle_alpha   90.00
_cell.angle_beta   90.00
_cell.angle_gamma   90.00
#
_symmetry.space_group_name_H-M   'P 1'
#
loop_
_entity.id
_entity.type
_entity.pdbx_description
1 polymer ?
#
loop_
_entity_poly.entity_id
_entity_poly.type
_entity_poly.pdbx_seq_one_letter_code
_entity_poly.pdbx_strand_id
1 'polypeptide(L)'
;MEKVYKVETTLSHSLAELYAGLEEEFANKSSIPLSDMNRTLLQTGLIHHLTMMSGLGLIEPEKAARLHALIDQVAKDTILWDVLQMVRTYWRDCGSGGPGGSGGLNA
;
A
#
# COMPACT_ATOMS: atom_id res chain seq x y z
N MET A 1 -8.98 21.92 10.15
CA MET A 1 -9.04 20.95 11.26
C MET A 1 -8.20 19.76 10.86
N GLU A 2 -7.19 19.41 11.65
CA GLU A 2 -6.34 18.27 11.41
C GLU A 2 -7.12 16.98 11.69
N LYS A 3 -7.06 16.01 10.76
CA LYS A 3 -7.75 14.72 10.92
C LYS A 3 -6.79 13.72 11.53
N VAL A 4 -7.09 13.27 12.75
CA VAL A 4 -6.29 12.28 13.47
C VAL A 4 -7.15 11.04 13.73
N TYR A 5 -6.61 9.86 13.45
CA TYR A 5 -7.27 8.56 13.68
C TYR A 5 -6.35 7.65 14.49
N LYS A 6 -6.93 6.92 15.46
CA LYS A 6 -6.27 5.79 16.15
C LYS A 6 -6.89 4.51 15.61
N VAL A 7 -6.04 3.55 15.22
CA VAL A 7 -6.45 2.25 14.70
C VAL A 7 -5.96 1.17 15.65
N GLU A 8 -6.87 0.31 16.09
CA GLU A 8 -6.60 -0.84 16.93
C GLU A 8 -7.11 -2.09 16.22
N THR A 9 -6.31 -3.17 16.22
CA THR A 9 -6.66 -4.43 15.56
C THR A 9 -5.95 -5.60 16.25
N THR A 10 -6.46 -6.81 16.03
CA THR A 10 -5.88 -8.06 16.53
C THR A 10 -5.41 -8.90 15.36
N LEU A 11 -4.14 -9.30 15.37
CA LEU A 11 -3.59 -10.25 14.41
C LEU A 11 -3.64 -11.66 15.00
N SER A 12 -4.02 -12.66 14.19
CA SER A 12 -4.14 -14.05 14.64
C SER A 12 -3.57 -15.04 13.61
N HIS A 13 -3.29 -16.27 14.07
CA HIS A 13 -2.79 -17.37 13.25
C HIS A 13 -1.56 -16.98 12.42
N SER A 14 -1.51 -17.38 11.14
CA SER A 14 -0.38 -17.11 10.25
C SER A 14 -0.07 -15.61 10.06
N LEU A 15 -1.05 -14.73 10.21
CA LEU A 15 -0.79 -13.29 10.13
C LEU A 15 -0.05 -12.79 11.38
N ALA A 16 -0.34 -13.35 12.55
CA ALA A 16 0.43 -13.08 13.76
C ALA A 16 1.86 -13.62 13.65
N GLU A 17 2.05 -14.80 13.05
CA GLU A 17 3.38 -15.37 12.81
C GLU A 17 4.23 -14.50 11.86
N LEU A 18 3.63 -14.02 10.75
CA LEU A 18 4.31 -13.10 9.83
C LEU A 18 4.70 -11.79 10.51
N TYR A 19 3.81 -11.24 11.34
CA TYR A 19 4.09 -10.02 12.09
C TYR A 19 5.18 -10.23 13.15
N ALA A 20 5.17 -11.36 13.86
CA ALA A 20 6.20 -11.70 14.84
C ALA A 20 7.59 -11.81 14.20
N GLY A 21 7.69 -12.45 13.02
CA GLY A 21 8.95 -12.52 12.27
C GLY A 21 9.47 -11.14 11.85
N LEU A 22 8.57 -10.23 11.45
CA LEU A 22 8.94 -8.85 11.17
C LEU A 22 9.42 -8.12 12.42
N GLU A 23 8.69 -8.23 13.54
CA GLU A 23 9.03 -7.59 14.81
C GLU A 23 10.41 -8.05 15.31
N GLU A 24 10.69 -9.36 15.26
CA GLU A 24 11.98 -9.92 15.69
C GLU A 24 13.15 -9.36 14.87
N GLU A 25 13.04 -9.40 13.55
CA GLU A 25 14.07 -8.88 12.65
C GLU A 25 14.31 -7.38 12.86
N PHE A 26 13.23 -6.63 13.08
CA PHE A 26 13.30 -5.19 13.29
C PHE A 26 13.90 -4.84 14.65
N ALA A 27 13.50 -5.52 15.72
CA ALA A 27 14.05 -5.33 17.06
C ALA A 27 15.56 -5.65 17.11
N ASN A 28 16.01 -6.65 16.35
CA ASN A 28 17.41 -7.08 16.32
C ASN A 28 18.31 -6.17 15.47
N LYS A 29 17.76 -5.51 14.45
CA LYS A 29 18.56 -4.82 13.41
C LYS A 29 18.28 -3.32 13.30
N SER A 30 17.31 -2.79 14.02
CA SER A 30 16.85 -1.41 13.94
C SER A 30 16.72 -0.78 15.32
N SER A 31 16.90 0.54 15.39
CA SER A 31 16.57 1.36 16.56
C SER A 31 15.22 2.09 16.42
N ILE A 32 14.50 1.84 15.31
CA ILE A 32 13.23 2.49 15.03
C ILE A 32 12.13 1.92 15.96
N PRO A 33 11.31 2.76 16.60
CA PRO A 33 10.21 2.32 17.45
C PRO A 33 9.19 1.45 16.71
N LEU A 34 8.62 0.45 17.40
CA LEU A 34 7.57 -0.41 16.85
C LEU A 34 6.35 0.38 16.33
N SER A 35 6.01 1.49 16.97
CA SER A 35 4.93 2.39 16.52
C SER A 35 5.20 3.00 15.14
N ASP A 36 6.46 3.33 14.83
CA ASP A 36 6.84 3.89 13.54
C ASP A 36 6.86 2.80 12.46
N MET A 37 7.27 1.58 12.80
CA MET A 37 7.13 0.40 11.92
C MET A 37 5.66 0.16 11.58
N ASN A 38 4.79 0.12 12.59
CA ASN A 38 3.35 -0.11 12.41
C ASN A 38 2.68 1.00 11.60
N ARG A 39 3.07 2.26 11.83
CA ARG A 39 2.63 3.39 11.00
C ARG A 39 3.04 3.18 9.54
N THR A 40 4.27 2.74 9.30
CA THR A 40 4.80 2.51 7.95
C THR A 40 4.08 1.36 7.24
N LEU A 41 3.80 0.25 7.93
CA LEU A 41 3.01 -0.86 7.41
C LEU A 41 1.61 -0.40 7.01
N LEU A 42 0.93 0.34 7.90
CA LEU A 42 -0.41 0.86 7.64
C LEU A 42 -0.42 1.85 6.48
N GLN A 43 0.54 2.78 6.44
CA GLN A 43 0.69 3.76 5.36
C GLN A 43 0.90 3.05 4.01
N THR A 44 1.77 2.04 3.97
CA THR A 44 2.01 1.21 2.79
C THR A 44 0.73 0.53 2.31
N GLY A 45 0.01 -0.13 3.23
CA GLY A 45 -1.25 -0.80 2.94
C GLY A 45 -2.32 0.17 2.40
N LEU A 46 -2.49 1.34 3.03
CA LEU A 46 -3.45 2.36 2.61
C LEU A 46 -3.14 2.88 1.19
N ILE A 47 -1.88 3.24 0.93
CA ILE A 47 -1.46 3.72 -0.38
C ILE A 47 -1.69 2.65 -1.45
N HIS A 48 -1.31 1.40 -1.16
CA HIS A 48 -1.50 0.28 -2.08
C HIS A 48 -2.99 0.10 -2.43
N HIS A 49 -3.86 0.01 -1.42
CA HIS A 49 -5.29 -0.23 -1.65
C HIS A 49 -5.97 0.93 -2.38
N LEU A 50 -5.65 2.18 -2.03
CA LEU A 50 -6.21 3.35 -2.72
C LEU A 50 -5.73 3.42 -4.18
N THR A 51 -4.47 3.07 -4.45
CA THR A 51 -3.93 3.01 -5.81
C THR A 51 -4.61 1.90 -6.62
N MET A 52 -4.77 0.70 -6.04
CA MET A 52 -5.48 -0.43 -6.64
C MET A 52 -6.94 -0.03 -6.97
N MET A 53 -7.67 0.52 -5.99
CA MET A 53 -9.06 0.93 -6.18
C MET A 53 -9.20 1.99 -7.29
N SER A 54 -8.27 2.94 -7.37
CA SER A 54 -8.27 3.93 -8.46
C SER A 54 -7.96 3.28 -9.82
N GLY A 55 -7.00 2.36 -9.89
CA GLY A 55 -6.66 1.65 -11.12
C GLY A 55 -7.79 0.76 -11.64
N LEU A 56 -8.57 0.18 -10.74
CA LEU A 56 -9.76 -0.63 -11.05
C LEU A 56 -11.02 0.22 -11.34
N GLY A 57 -10.94 1.56 -11.31
CA GLY A 57 -12.08 2.44 -11.55
C GLY A 57 -13.14 2.43 -10.43
N LEU A 58 -12.79 1.99 -9.22
CA LEU A 58 -13.69 1.93 -8.06
C LEU A 58 -13.83 3.28 -7.33
N ILE A 59 -13.10 4.30 -7.79
CA ILE A 59 -13.08 5.65 -7.22
C ILE A 59 -13.52 6.64 -8.29
N GLU A 60 -14.51 7.46 -7.97
CA GLU A 60 -14.96 8.57 -8.83
C GLU A 60 -13.79 9.47 -9.27
N PRO A 61 -13.71 9.89 -10.55
CA PRO A 61 -12.56 10.63 -11.09
C PRO A 61 -12.17 11.87 -10.27
N GLU A 62 -13.17 12.63 -9.81
CA GLU A 62 -12.97 13.83 -8.99
C GLU A 62 -12.34 13.52 -7.62
N LYS A 63 -12.70 12.38 -7.03
CA LYS A 63 -12.10 11.89 -5.76
C LYS A 63 -10.72 11.30 -6.00
N ALA A 64 -10.52 10.61 -7.13
CA ALA A 64 -9.26 9.98 -7.49
C ALA A 64 -8.13 11.01 -7.62
N ALA A 65 -8.38 12.14 -8.29
CA ALA A 65 -7.38 13.21 -8.44
C ALA A 65 -6.89 13.75 -7.08
N ARG A 66 -7.82 14.01 -6.16
CA ARG A 66 -7.50 14.44 -4.80
C ARG A 66 -6.72 13.38 -4.02
N LEU A 67 -7.12 12.11 -4.11
CA LEU A 67 -6.45 11.02 -3.41
C LEU A 67 -5.04 10.78 -3.95
N HIS A 68 -4.83 10.90 -5.26
CA HIS A 68 -3.51 10.82 -5.88
C HIS A 68 -2.56 11.89 -5.36
N ALA A 69 -3.01 13.14 -5.25
CA ALA A 69 -2.21 14.23 -4.68
C ALA A 69 -1.81 13.95 -3.22
N LEU A 70 -2.73 13.41 -2.41
CA LEU A 70 -2.44 13.01 -1.02
C LEU A 70 -1.45 11.84 -0.95
N ILE A 71 -1.62 10.83 -1.81
CA ILE A 71 -0.69 9.70 -1.92
C ILE A 71 0.72 10.19 -2.26
N ASP A 72 0.85 11.09 -3.25
CA ASP A 72 2.15 11.63 -3.65
C ASP A 72 2.82 12.42 -2.52
N GLN A 73 2.03 13.17 -1.74
CA GLN A 73 2.54 13.90 -0.58
C GLN A 73 3.02 12.96 0.52
N VAL A 74 2.27 11.89 0.81
CA VAL A 74 2.61 10.93 1.86
C VAL A 74 3.76 10.00 1.45
N ALA A 75 3.87 9.65 0.17
CA ALA A 75 4.90 8.75 -0.33
C ALA A 75 6.27 9.42 -0.56
N LYS A 76 6.31 10.74 -0.80
CA LYS A 76 7.51 11.50 -1.18
C LYS A 76 8.69 11.36 -0.21
N ASP A 77 8.41 11.20 1.07
CA ASP A 77 9.44 11.17 2.12
C ASP A 77 9.82 9.74 2.53
N THR A 78 9.45 8.73 1.73
CA THR A 78 9.67 7.31 2.05
C THR A 78 10.20 6.51 0.86
N ILE A 79 10.94 5.43 1.13
CA ILE A 79 11.43 4.43 0.14
C ILE A 79 10.28 3.85 -0.72
N LEU A 80 9.03 4.06 -0.32
CA LEU A 80 7.80 3.71 -1.03
C LEU A 80 7.63 4.38 -2.40
N TRP A 81 8.39 5.43 -2.76
CA TRP A 81 8.20 6.11 -4.05
C TRP A 81 8.39 5.17 -5.25
N ASP A 82 9.46 4.38 -5.27
CA ASP A 82 9.75 3.48 -6.40
C ASP A 82 8.78 2.29 -6.44
N VAL A 83 8.41 1.75 -5.27
CA VAL A 83 7.38 0.71 -5.13
C VAL A 83 6.02 1.23 -5.60
N LEU A 84 5.68 2.48 -5.29
CA LEU A 84 4.44 3.12 -5.71
C LEU A 84 4.37 3.26 -7.23
N GLN A 85 5.45 3.65 -7.91
CA GLN A 85 5.46 3.75 -9.39
C GLN A 85 5.25 2.40 -10.06
N MET A 86 5.88 1.34 -9.54
CA MET A 86 5.71 -0.03 -10.03
C MET A 86 4.26 -0.52 -9.84
N VAL A 87 3.69 -0.32 -8.65
CA VAL A 87 2.30 -0.70 -8.34
C VAL A 87 1.29 0.07 -9.21
N ARG A 88 1.51 1.37 -9.45
CA ARG A 88 0.66 2.19 -10.33
C ARG A 88 0.64 1.69 -11.77
N THR A 89 1.79 1.28 -12.28
CA THR A 89 1.92 0.76 -13.65
C THR A 89 1.15 -0.55 -13.78
N TYR A 90 1.40 -1.50 -12.87
CA TYR A 90 0.70 -2.78 -12.83
C TYR A 90 -0.83 -2.64 -12.82
N TRP A 91 -1.37 -1.84 -11.90
CA TRP A 91 -2.83 -1.70 -11.79
C TRP A 91 -3.47 -0.92 -12.93
N ARG A 92 -2.74 0.03 -13.53
CA ARG A 92 -3.20 0.72 -14.74
C ARG A 92 -3.33 -0.26 -15.89
N ASP A 93 -2.33 -1.13 -16.06
CA ASP A 93 -2.33 -2.15 -17.10
C ASP A 93 -3.48 -3.15 -16.86
N CYS A 94 -3.71 -3.58 -15.62
CA CYS A 94 -4.87 -4.42 -15.25
C CYS A 94 -6.21 -3.72 -15.49
N GLY A 95 -6.33 -2.42 -15.20
CA GLY A 95 -7.57 -1.65 -15.39
C GLY A 95 -7.88 -1.34 -16.85
N SER A 96 -6.85 -1.21 -17.69
CA SER A 96 -6.98 -1.03 -19.14
C SER A 96 -7.18 -2.35 -19.90
N GLY A 97 -6.88 -3.48 -19.27
CA GLY A 97 -7.09 -4.83 -19.79
C GLY A 97 -8.39 -5.43 -19.27
N GLY A 98 -9.51 -5.13 -19.94
CA GLY A 98 -10.66 -6.03 -19.90
C GLY A 98 -10.25 -7.46 -20.29
N PRO A 99 -10.99 -8.51 -19.88
CA PRO A 99 -10.62 -9.90 -20.13
C PRO A 99 -10.56 -10.17 -21.64
N GLY A 100 -9.35 -10.15 -22.20
CA GLY A 100 -9.12 -10.24 -23.64
C GLY A 100 -7.75 -9.78 -24.15
N GLY A 101 -6.84 -9.32 -23.30
CA GLY A 101 -5.47 -8.96 -23.71
C GLY A 101 -4.51 -10.15 -23.62
N SER A 102 -4.29 -10.82 -24.75
CA SER A 102 -3.42 -11.98 -24.93
C SER A 102 -2.04 -11.86 -24.29
N GLY A 103 -1.82 -12.59 -23.20
CA GLY A 103 -0.51 -12.93 -22.66
C GLY A 103 -0.53 -14.41 -22.30
N GLY A 104 -0.42 -15.26 -23.32
CA GLY A 104 -0.33 -16.71 -23.15
C GLY A 104 0.81 -17.03 -22.19
N LEU A 105 0.45 -17.62 -21.04
CA LEU A 105 1.36 -18.40 -20.23
C LEU A 105 1.76 -19.62 -21.06
N ASN A 106 2.87 -19.52 -21.79
CA ASN A 106 3.57 -20.71 -22.22
C ASN A 106 4.45 -21.17 -21.06
N ALA A 107 4.07 -22.34 -20.55
CA ALA A 107 4.86 -23.23 -19.72
C ALA A 107 6.14 -23.69 -20.43
#